data_AF-A0A7C9FBY5-F1
#
_entry.id   AF-A0A7C9FBY5-F1
#
_cell.length_a   1.000
_cell.length_b   1.000
_cell.length_c   1.000
_cell.angle_alpha   90.00
_cell.angle_beta   90.00
_cell.angle_gamma   90.00
#
_symmetry.space_group_name_H-M   'P 1'
#
loop_
_entity.id
_entity.type
_entity.pdbx_description
1 polymer ?
#
loop_
_entity_poly.entity_id
_entity_poly.type
_entity_poly.pdbx_seq_one_letter_code
_entity_poly.pdbx_strand_id
1 'polypeptide(L)'
;IGLIEKKLKNRIQWKGLDVSRPGDADDSVATLQADIENLSMDERSLDERIREMQERLREMSEDENNQRWLFVTEDDIKGLPCFQNETLIAIKAPHGTTLEVP
;
A
#
# COMPACT_ATOMS: atom_id res chain seq x y z
N ILE A 1 -12.96 -42.27 -17.99
CA ILE A 1 -12.18 -43.18 -18.88
C ILE A 1 -11.23 -42.30 -19.69
N GLY A 2 -9.91 -42.58 -19.71
CA GLY A 2 -8.95 -41.78 -20.49
C GLY A 2 -7.89 -41.00 -19.70
N LEU A 3 -7.55 -41.41 -18.47
CA LEU A 3 -6.57 -40.71 -17.62
C LEU A 3 -5.16 -41.28 -17.66
N ILE A 4 -4.88 -42.36 -18.40
CA ILE A 4 -3.54 -42.98 -18.49
C ILE A 4 -3.19 -43.33 -19.95
N GLU A 5 -1.91 -43.25 -20.28
CA GLU A 5 -1.33 -43.75 -21.53
C GLU A 5 -0.09 -44.61 -21.28
N LYS A 6 0.08 -45.64 -22.12
CA LYS A 6 1.25 -46.52 -22.09
C LYS A 6 2.23 -46.08 -23.17
N LYS A 7 3.37 -45.49 -22.78
CA LYS A 7 4.40 -45.05 -23.73
C LYS A 7 5.38 -46.15 -24.12
N LEU A 8 5.67 -47.09 -23.21
CA LEU A 8 6.59 -48.22 -23.43
C LEU A 8 6.08 -49.49 -22.75
N LYS A 9 6.71 -50.63 -23.04
CA LYS A 9 6.31 -51.96 -22.55
C LYS A 9 6.05 -52.00 -21.04
N ASN A 10 6.78 -51.19 -20.27
CA ASN A 10 6.66 -51.05 -18.80
C ASN A 10 6.54 -49.59 -18.29
N ARG A 11 6.11 -48.63 -19.11
CA ARG A 11 5.97 -47.22 -18.66
C ARG A 11 4.57 -46.69 -18.96
N ILE A 12 3.81 -46.42 -17.89
CA ILE A 12 2.46 -45.85 -17.92
C ILE A 12 2.53 -44.45 -17.32
N GLN A 13 1.89 -43.48 -17.96
CA GLN A 13 1.85 -42.08 -17.54
C GLN A 13 0.39 -41.63 -17.42
N TRP A 14 0.10 -40.79 -16.42
CA TRP A 14 -1.20 -40.15 -16.29
C TRP A 14 -1.33 -39.02 -17.33
N LYS A 15 -2.42 -39.03 -18.10
CA LYS A 15 -2.77 -37.99 -19.08
C LYS A 15 -3.23 -36.68 -18.44
N GLY A 16 -3.59 -36.70 -17.15
CA GLY A 16 -4.27 -35.61 -16.44
C GLY A 16 -3.38 -34.66 -15.64
N LEU A 17 -2.07 -34.76 -15.75
CA LEU A 17 -1.18 -33.77 -15.18
C LEU A 17 -0.03 -33.63 -16.15
N ASP A 18 -0.05 -32.52 -16.88
CA ASP A 18 1.14 -31.98 -17.50
C ASP A 18 2.20 -31.98 -16.40
N VAL A 19 3.10 -32.97 -16.46
CA VAL A 19 4.37 -32.88 -15.77
C VAL A 19 5.00 -31.70 -16.48
N SER A 20 4.81 -30.51 -15.89
CA SER A 20 5.36 -29.25 -16.35
C SER A 20 6.68 -29.58 -17.01
N ARG A 21 6.82 -29.29 -18.31
CA ARG A 21 8.09 -29.57 -18.97
C ARG A 21 9.16 -28.94 -18.06
N PRO A 22 10.33 -29.58 -17.87
CA PRO A 22 11.36 -29.02 -17.01
C PRO A 22 11.68 -27.54 -17.32
N GLY A 23 11.39 -27.07 -18.54
CA GLY A 23 11.46 -25.65 -18.92
C GLY A 23 10.24 -24.79 -18.63
N ASP A 24 9.01 -25.30 -18.55
CA ASP A 24 7.80 -24.48 -18.30
C ASP A 24 7.71 -24.04 -16.83
N ALA A 25 8.17 -24.89 -15.90
CA ALA A 25 8.27 -24.52 -14.49
C ALA A 25 9.41 -23.53 -14.23
N ASP A 26 10.52 -23.66 -14.97
CA ASP A 26 11.69 -22.78 -14.87
C ASP A 26 11.39 -21.38 -15.43
N ASP A 27 10.68 -21.30 -16.56
CA ASP A 27 10.23 -20.04 -17.17
C ASP A 27 9.19 -19.31 -16.30
N SER A 28 8.30 -20.07 -15.66
CA SER A 28 7.36 -19.53 -14.67
C SER A 28 8.08 -18.99 -13.42
N VAL A 29 9.13 -19.66 -12.94
CA VAL A 29 9.94 -19.19 -11.81
C VAL A 29 10.73 -17.94 -12.18
N ALA A 30 11.31 -17.89 -13.38
CA ALA A 30 12.02 -16.71 -13.88
C ALA A 30 11.10 -15.49 -14.02
N THR A 31 9.88 -15.70 -14.52
CA THR A 31 8.85 -14.65 -14.63
C THR A 31 8.45 -14.11 -13.26
N LEU A 32 8.15 -15.00 -12.30
CA LEU A 32 7.82 -14.59 -10.94
C LEU A 32 8.97 -13.87 -10.25
N GLN A 33 10.21 -14.28 -10.50
CA GLN A 33 11.39 -13.60 -9.95
C GLN A 33 11.54 -12.18 -10.52
N ALA A 34 11.29 -11.99 -11.81
CA ALA A 34 11.28 -10.68 -12.44
C ALA A 34 10.14 -9.80 -11.90
N ASP A 35 8.95 -10.36 -11.69
CA ASP A 35 7.83 -9.65 -11.07
C ASP A 35 8.15 -9.21 -9.64
N ILE A 36 8.78 -10.07 -8.84
CA ILE A 36 9.24 -9.71 -7.49
C ILE A 36 10.25 -8.57 -7.53
N GLU A 37 11.21 -8.60 -8.46
CA GLU A 37 12.20 -7.53 -8.61
C GLU A 37 11.54 -6.20 -9.00
N ASN A 38 10.61 -6.24 -9.97
CA ASN A 38 9.83 -5.07 -10.37
C ASN A 38 9.01 -4.50 -9.20
N LEU A 39 8.28 -5.36 -8.48
CA LEU A 39 7.51 -4.94 -7.30
C LEU A 39 8.40 -4.37 -6.20
N SER A 40 9.59 -4.94 -5.99
CA SER A 40 10.58 -4.41 -5.04
C SER A 40 11.18 -3.07 -5.47
N MET A 41 11.24 -2.79 -6.77
CA MET A 41 11.60 -1.47 -7.28
C MET A 41 10.49 -0.45 -7.06
N ASP A 42 9.24 -0.85 -7.31
CA ASP A 42 8.07 0.00 -7.12
C ASP A 42 7.87 0.35 -5.64
N GLU A 43 7.98 -0.61 -4.73
CA GLU A 43 7.92 -0.40 -3.28
C GLU A 43 8.95 0.65 -2.83
N ARG A 44 10.22 0.48 -3.25
CA ARG A 44 11.27 1.45 -2.95
C ARG A 44 10.99 2.83 -3.53
N SER A 45 10.41 2.92 -4.73
CA SER A 45 10.05 4.21 -5.32
C SER A 45 8.92 4.89 -4.54
N LEU A 46 7.94 4.12 -4.07
CA LEU A 46 6.86 4.63 -3.24
C LEU A 46 7.38 5.12 -1.89
N ASP A 47 8.25 4.34 -1.23
CA ASP A 47 8.86 4.75 0.04
C ASP A 47 9.65 6.05 -0.10
N GLU A 48 10.41 6.21 -1.18
CA GLU A 48 11.15 7.45 -1.45
C GLU A 48 10.20 8.64 -1.63
N ARG A 49 9.10 8.46 -2.37
CA ARG A 49 8.09 9.51 -2.56
C ARG A 49 7.38 9.86 -1.26
N ILE A 50 7.06 8.86 -0.42
CA ILE A 50 6.46 9.06 0.90
C ILE A 50 7.41 9.89 1.75
N ARG A 51 8.69 9.52 1.79
CA ARG A 51 9.73 10.25 2.54
C ARG A 51 9.86 11.68 2.05
N GLU A 52 9.95 11.89 0.74
CA GLU A 52 10.05 13.23 0.14
C GLU A 52 8.84 14.10 0.50
N MET A 53 7.62 13.54 0.41
CA MET A 53 6.41 14.28 0.75
C MET A 53 6.33 14.61 2.24
N GLN A 54 6.75 13.69 3.12
CA GLN A 54 6.84 13.95 4.56
C GLN A 54 7.87 15.05 4.87
N GLU A 55 9.01 15.05 4.19
CA GLU A 55 10.03 16.09 4.33
C GLU A 55 9.48 17.45 3.93
N ARG A 56 8.87 17.55 2.75
CA ARG A 56 8.26 18.80 2.25
C ARG A 56 7.19 19.33 3.20
N LEU A 57 6.33 18.46 3.75
CA LEU A 57 5.35 18.85 4.75
C LEU A 57 6.01 19.40 6.02
N ARG A 58 7.09 18.76 6.47
CA ARG A 58 7.84 19.22 7.64
C ARG A 58 8.45 20.59 7.40
N GLU A 59 9.17 20.77 6.30
CA GLU A 59 9.76 22.05 5.89
C GLU A 59 8.71 23.16 5.83
N MET A 60 7.55 22.91 5.20
CA MET A 60 6.45 23.87 5.15
C MET A 60 5.89 24.21 6.53
N SER A 61 5.79 23.24 7.44
CA SER A 61 5.24 23.44 8.78
C SER A 61 6.21 24.13 9.76
N GLU A 62 7.53 23.95 9.56
CA GLU A 62 8.59 24.48 10.41
C GLU A 62 9.06 25.88 9.95
N ASP A 63 8.75 26.30 8.72
CA ASP A 63 9.01 27.65 8.22
C ASP A 63 8.31 28.72 9.08
N GLU A 64 9.09 29.61 9.69
CA GLU A 64 8.60 30.69 10.56
C GLU A 64 7.55 31.59 9.89
N ASN A 65 7.65 31.79 8.57
CA ASN A 65 6.67 32.58 7.81
C ASN A 65 5.32 31.87 7.76
N ASN A 66 5.35 30.54 7.60
CA ASN A 66 4.13 29.73 7.53
C ASN A 66 3.53 29.53 8.91
N GLN A 67 4.35 29.38 9.97
CA GLN A 67 3.88 29.18 11.34
C GLN A 67 2.88 30.25 11.81
N ARG A 68 3.06 31.51 11.36
CA ARG A 68 2.14 32.61 11.69
C ARG A 68 0.75 32.44 11.07
N TRP A 69 0.62 31.62 10.03
CA TRP A 69 -0.61 31.38 9.28
C TRP A 69 -1.19 29.98 9.53
N LEU A 70 -0.59 29.15 10.38
CA LEU A 70 -1.08 27.82 10.76
C LEU A 70 -2.24 27.90 11.76
N PHE A 71 -3.32 28.59 11.40
CA PHE A 71 -4.55 28.64 12.16
C PHE A 71 -5.76 28.61 11.24
N VAL A 72 -6.91 28.27 11.83
CA VAL A 72 -8.23 28.37 11.18
C VAL A 72 -9.07 29.33 11.99
N THR A 73 -9.94 30.07 11.31
CA THR A 73 -10.91 30.95 11.97
C THR A 73 -12.17 30.17 12.35
N GLU A 74 -12.97 30.77 13.23
CA GLU A 74 -14.28 30.22 13.57
C GLU A 74 -15.19 30.11 12.33
N ASP A 75 -15.14 31.11 11.45
CA ASP A 75 -15.94 31.14 10.22
C ASP A 75 -15.53 30.02 9.25
N ASP A 76 -14.22 29.72 9.15
CA ASP A 76 -13.72 28.62 8.31
C ASP A 76 -14.31 27.26 8.74
N ILE A 77 -14.49 27.06 10.04
CA ILE A 77 -15.03 25.81 10.60
C ILE A 77 -16.55 25.79 10.60
N LYS A 78 -17.22 26.86 11.04
CA LYS A 78 -18.70 26.94 11.08
C LYS A 78 -19.33 27.03 9.70
N GLY A 79 -18.58 27.46 8.69
CA GLY A 79 -19.01 27.47 7.29
C GLY A 79 -19.18 26.06 6.71
N LEU A 80 -18.60 25.03 7.32
CA LEU A 80 -18.69 23.65 6.84
C LEU A 80 -20.12 23.09 7.06
N PRO A 81 -20.77 22.54 6.02
CA PRO A 81 -22.14 22.03 6.13
C PRO A 81 -22.32 20.97 7.23
N CYS A 82 -21.27 20.21 7.54
CA CYS A 82 -21.32 19.15 8.55
C CYS A 82 -21.29 19.64 10.00
N PHE A 83 -20.99 20.92 10.24
CA PHE A 83 -20.89 21.50 11.59
C PHE A 83 -21.95 22.56 11.87
N GLN A 84 -22.94 22.70 10.99
CA GLN A 84 -24.02 23.66 11.16
C GLN A 84 -24.90 23.28 12.35
N ASN A 85 -25.20 24.25 13.20
CA ASN A 85 -26.06 24.12 14.39
C ASN A 85 -25.53 23.12 15.45
N GLU A 86 -24.26 22.74 15.38
CA GLU A 86 -23.62 21.92 16.40
C GLU A 86 -22.85 22.78 17.43
N THR A 87 -22.70 22.25 18.63
CA THR A 87 -21.78 22.83 19.62
C THR A 87 -20.40 22.22 19.40
N LEU A 88 -19.43 23.05 19.01
CA LEU A 88 -18.07 22.63 18.67
C LEU A 88 -17.12 22.93 19.84
N ILE A 89 -16.23 21.98 20.12
CA ILE A 89 -15.16 22.12 21.12
C ILE A 89 -13.83 21.82 20.40
N ALA A 90 -12.95 22.81 20.30
CA ALA A 90 -11.61 22.62 19.76
C ALA A 90 -10.67 22.10 20.87
N ILE A 91 -10.07 20.94 20.65
CA ILE A 91 -9.12 20.33 21.58
C ILE A 91 -7.73 20.39 20.94
N LYS A 92 -6.77 21.02 21.63
CA LYS A 92 -5.35 20.98 21.27
C LYS A 92 -4.60 20.25 22.37
N ALA A 93 -4.00 19.11 22.02
CA ALA A 93 -3.25 18.27 22.94
C ALA A 93 -1.88 17.90 22.35
N PRO A 94 -0.85 17.71 23.18
CA PRO A 94 0.49 17.32 22.72
C PRO A 94 0.51 15.89 22.16
N HIS A 95 1.57 15.56 21.42
CA HIS A 95 1.80 14.22 20.90
C HIS A 95 1.84 13.18 22.03
N GLY A 96 1.22 12.03 21.80
CA GLY A 96 1.08 10.96 22.80
C GLY A 96 -0.16 11.08 23.69
N THR A 97 -1.01 12.09 23.50
CA THR A 97 -2.31 12.18 24.20
C THR A 97 -3.29 11.13 23.67
N THR A 98 -3.93 10.39 24.57
CA THR A 98 -5.03 9.46 24.25
C THR A 98 -6.37 10.08 24.61
N LEU A 99 -7.39 9.85 23.76
CA LEU A 99 -8.77 10.20 24.03
C LEU A 99 -9.54 8.92 24.36
N GLU A 100 -10.10 8.86 25.56
CA GLU A 100 -10.97 7.75 25.98
C GLU A 100 -12.43 8.20 25.89
N VAL A 101 -13.27 7.36 25.27
CA VAL A 101 -14.72 7.55 25.23
C VAL A 101 -15.34 6.31 25.90
N PRO A 102 -16.17 6.49 26.94
CA PRO A 102 -16.82 5.38 27.65
C PRO A 102 -17.85 4.65 26.79
#